data_AF-A0A958WA83-F1
#
_entry.id   AF-A0A958WA83-F1
#
_cell.length_a   1.000
_cell.length_b   1.000
_cell.length_c   1.000
_cell.angle_alpha   90.00
_cell.angle_beta   90.00
_cell.angle_gamma   90.00
#
_symmetry.space_group_name_H-M   'P 1'
#
loop_
_entity.id
_entity.type
_entity.pdbx_description
1 polymer ?
#
loop_
_entity_poly.entity_id
_entity_poly.type
_entity_poly.pdbx_seq_one_letter_code
_entity_poly.pdbx_strand_id
1 'polypeptide(L)'
;MIDELENNKDLESFSKMGEAAKYFLRSAFDAIAGEMIYHIASELFSKTINEIDPTQEDFEFMKKASEQFSDSTIKEVIDFDSDVLSPYTQNKFSEAWEQAQKEAITTKYKFSFQHEVNGIELIGHITNLAFFIESLSNRHLFILLATNEIDNPTYNVLDRESVMGKLTFSFKTELKENKVKLGKISHLFSLRNKAVHFTAKNATNFKVTVEQLLAIWKETEEVCQLMFKKEELKSEPNFGEIISALKEDFKKRFV
;
A
#
# COMPACT_ATOMS: atom_id res chain seq x y z
N MET A 1 4.17 -2.87 35.16
CA MET A 1 3.57 -2.87 33.81
C MET A 1 4.49 -3.49 32.77
N ILE A 2 5.81 -3.19 32.77
CA ILE A 2 6.82 -4.04 32.09
C ILE A 2 7.23 -5.22 33.00
N ASP A 3 7.09 -5.07 34.32
CA ASP A 3 7.51 -6.08 35.31
C ASP A 3 6.66 -7.36 35.37
N GLU A 4 5.54 -7.46 34.63
CA GLU A 4 4.67 -8.66 34.60
C GLU A 4 4.91 -9.56 33.38
N LEU A 5 5.78 -9.18 32.46
CA LEU A 5 6.24 -10.05 31.38
C LEU A 5 7.45 -10.85 31.86
N GLU A 6 7.23 -11.78 32.80
CA GLU A 6 8.29 -12.51 33.52
C GLU A 6 9.11 -13.49 32.65
N ASN A 7 8.75 -13.68 31.38
CA ASN A 7 9.44 -14.61 30.48
C ASN A 7 10.15 -13.88 29.33
N ASN A 8 11.45 -14.13 29.17
CA ASN A 8 12.30 -13.46 28.17
C ASN A 8 11.75 -13.61 26.73
N LYS A 9 11.10 -14.74 26.43
CA LYS A 9 10.48 -15.04 25.13
C LYS A 9 9.22 -14.20 24.84
N ASP A 10 8.47 -13.85 25.88
CA ASP A 10 7.20 -13.11 25.79
C ASP A 10 7.47 -11.63 25.52
N LEU A 11 8.47 -11.06 26.21
CA LEU A 11 9.02 -9.74 25.91
C LEU A 11 9.60 -9.66 24.49
N GLU A 12 10.35 -10.69 24.07
CA GLU A 12 10.92 -10.75 22.72
C GLU A 12 9.83 -10.76 21.64
N SER A 13 8.79 -11.58 21.83
CA SER A 13 7.66 -11.69 20.89
C SER A 13 6.90 -10.37 20.78
N PHE A 14 6.63 -9.74 21.93
CA PHE A 14 6.00 -8.43 22.01
C PHE A 14 6.78 -7.34 21.25
N SER A 15 8.09 -7.26 21.50
CA SER A 15 8.98 -6.29 20.85
C SER A 15 9.01 -6.50 19.32
N LYS A 16 9.17 -7.74 18.86
CA LYS A 16 9.17 -8.08 17.43
C LYS A 16 7.88 -7.71 16.72
N MET A 17 6.72 -7.83 17.38
CA MET A 17 5.45 -7.39 16.80
C MET A 17 5.39 -5.86 16.63
N GLY A 18 5.93 -5.10 17.59
CA GLY A 18 6.06 -3.64 17.49
C GLY A 18 7.01 -3.20 16.38
N GLU A 19 8.16 -3.86 16.26
CA GLU A 19 9.12 -3.61 15.18
C GLU A 19 8.52 -3.93 13.80
N ALA A 20 7.85 -5.08 13.68
CA ALA A 20 7.14 -5.47 12.46
C ALA A 20 6.08 -4.44 12.07
N ALA A 21 5.26 -4.00 13.03
CA ALA A 21 4.28 -2.94 12.80
C ALA A 21 4.93 -1.66 12.25
N LYS A 22 6.03 -1.21 12.85
CA LYS A 22 6.77 -0.03 12.37
C LYS A 22 7.31 -0.20 10.95
N TYR A 23 7.88 -1.37 10.65
CA TYR A 23 8.38 -1.69 9.32
C TYR A 23 7.27 -1.67 8.27
N PHE A 24 6.17 -2.37 8.53
CA PHE A 24 5.05 -2.47 7.61
C PHE A 24 4.37 -1.14 7.38
N LEU A 25 4.18 -0.32 8.42
CA LEU A 25 3.59 1.01 8.27
C LEU A 25 4.43 1.90 7.33
N ARG A 26 5.76 1.95 7.55
CA ARG A 26 6.65 2.73 6.69
C ARG A 26 6.65 2.23 5.26
N SER A 27 6.80 0.91 5.07
CA SER A 27 6.80 0.28 3.76
C SER A 27 5.49 0.52 3.00
N ALA A 28 4.35 0.59 3.71
CA ALA A 28 3.08 0.93 3.10
C ALA A 28 3.09 2.36 2.54
N PHE A 29 3.55 3.35 3.32
CA PHE A 29 3.58 4.74 2.89
C PHE A 29 4.64 5.03 1.83
N ASP A 30 5.78 4.33 1.87
CA ASP A 30 6.81 4.41 0.83
C ASP A 30 6.29 3.89 -0.51
N ALA A 31 5.58 2.75 -0.51
CA ALA A 31 4.99 2.17 -1.72
C ALA A 31 3.97 3.12 -2.37
N ILE A 32 3.01 3.64 -1.59
CA ILE A 32 2.02 4.57 -2.16
C ILE A 32 2.67 5.89 -2.62
N ALA A 33 3.70 6.39 -1.94
CA ALA A 33 4.42 7.56 -2.40
C ALA A 33 5.15 7.29 -3.73
N GLY A 34 5.76 6.11 -3.87
CA GLY A 34 6.37 5.65 -5.13
C GLY A 34 5.37 5.60 -6.27
N GLU A 35 4.20 5.03 -6.03
CA GLU A 35 3.10 4.97 -7.00
C GLU A 35 2.68 6.37 -7.49
N MET A 36 2.50 7.31 -6.57
CA MET A 36 2.09 8.67 -6.93
C MET A 36 3.18 9.41 -7.71
N ILE A 37 4.46 9.21 -7.35
CA ILE A 37 5.59 9.78 -8.11
C ILE A 37 5.66 9.18 -9.52
N TYR A 38 5.45 7.87 -9.65
CA TYR A 38 5.42 7.19 -10.94
C TYR A 38 4.30 7.74 -11.85
N HIS A 39 3.11 7.98 -11.29
CA HIS A 39 2.02 8.62 -12.01
C HIS A 39 2.40 10.03 -12.49
N ILE A 40 3.03 10.86 -11.64
CA ILE A 40 3.50 12.19 -12.05
C ILE A 40 4.55 12.07 -13.16
N ALA A 41 5.49 11.14 -13.04
CA ALA A 41 6.49 10.90 -14.07
C ALA A 41 5.86 10.49 -15.40
N SER A 42 4.82 9.65 -15.37
CA SER A 42 4.07 9.22 -16.56
C SER A 42 3.36 10.39 -17.26
N GLU A 43 2.76 11.29 -16.49
CA GLU A 43 2.14 12.51 -17.01
C GLU A 43 3.16 13.49 -17.62
N LEU A 44 4.34 13.64 -16.99
CA LEU A 44 5.42 14.46 -17.51
C LEU A 44 6.00 13.86 -18.80
N PHE A 45 6.30 12.56 -18.78
CA PHE A 45 6.81 11.82 -19.93
C PHE A 45 5.87 11.91 -21.13
N SER A 46 4.56 11.72 -20.90
CA SER A 46 3.54 11.80 -21.96
C SER A 46 3.51 13.16 -22.67
N LYS A 47 3.93 14.23 -22.01
CA LYS A 47 4.06 15.56 -22.65
C LYS A 47 5.31 15.61 -23.51
N THR A 48 6.44 15.13 -23.00
CA THR A 48 7.74 15.16 -23.68
C THR A 48 7.81 14.22 -24.88
N ILE A 49 7.17 13.04 -24.85
CA ILE A 49 7.25 12.09 -25.98
C ILE A 49 6.67 12.66 -27.28
N ASN A 50 5.71 13.58 -27.20
CA ASN A 50 5.13 14.21 -28.39
C ASN A 50 6.12 15.14 -29.11
N GLU A 51 7.23 15.49 -28.46
CA GLU A 51 8.30 16.33 -29.00
C GLU A 51 9.42 15.51 -29.63
N ILE A 52 9.36 14.17 -29.54
CA ILE A 52 10.37 13.27 -30.10
C ILE A 52 9.94 12.87 -31.52
N ASP A 53 10.58 13.47 -32.51
CA ASP A 53 10.31 13.17 -33.92
C ASP A 53 10.80 11.76 -34.30
N PRO A 54 9.93 10.91 -34.89
CA PRO A 54 10.34 9.63 -35.44
C PRO A 54 11.32 9.82 -36.62
N THR A 55 12.32 8.96 -36.66
CA THR A 55 13.25 8.85 -37.78
C THR A 55 12.64 8.07 -38.94
N GLN A 56 13.25 8.17 -40.13
CA GLN A 56 12.84 7.36 -41.28
C GLN A 56 12.98 5.85 -41.02
N GLU A 57 13.98 5.44 -40.24
CA GLU A 57 14.21 4.05 -39.84
C GLU A 57 13.06 3.52 -38.94
N ASP A 58 12.50 4.37 -38.07
CA ASP A 58 11.33 4.01 -37.24
C ASP A 58 10.12 3.66 -38.12
N PHE A 59 9.89 4.41 -39.21
CA PHE A 59 8.79 4.12 -40.14
C PHE A 59 9.00 2.80 -40.88
N GLU A 60 10.25 2.46 -41.23
CA GLU A 60 10.57 1.19 -41.87
C GLU A 60 10.37 0.01 -40.92
N PHE A 61 10.77 0.14 -39.65
CA PHE A 61 10.54 -0.86 -38.61
C PHE A 61 9.05 -1.07 -38.33
N MET A 62 8.29 0.01 -38.18
CA MET A 62 6.84 -0.06 -37.95
C MET A 62 6.10 -0.69 -39.13
N LYS A 63 6.52 -0.39 -40.37
CA LYS A 63 5.94 -1.02 -41.57
C LYS A 63 6.18 -2.54 -41.55
N LYS A 64 7.41 -2.98 -41.32
CA LYS A 64 7.77 -4.40 -41.23
C LYS A 64 6.99 -5.12 -40.13
N ALA A 65 6.86 -4.50 -38.96
CA ALA A 65 6.04 -5.01 -37.86
C ALA A 65 4.57 -5.14 -38.27
N SER A 66 3.99 -4.10 -38.89
CA SER A 66 2.57 -4.10 -39.30
C SER A 66 2.23 -5.15 -40.34
N GLU A 67 3.15 -5.43 -41.27
CA GLU A 67 2.98 -6.48 -42.28
C GLU A 67 2.98 -7.87 -41.64
N GLN A 68 3.85 -8.08 -40.64
CA GLN A 68 3.96 -9.36 -39.93
C GLN A 68 2.77 -9.61 -39.00
N PHE A 69 2.27 -8.59 -38.30
CA PHE A 69 1.22 -8.72 -37.27
C PHE A 69 -0.22 -8.66 -37.77
N SER A 70 -0.45 -8.39 -39.06
CA SER A 70 -1.80 -8.19 -39.61
C SER A 70 -2.75 -9.40 -39.42
N ASP A 71 -2.22 -10.62 -39.27
CA ASP A 71 -2.98 -11.87 -39.00
C ASP A 71 -2.32 -12.76 -37.91
N SER A 72 -1.44 -12.21 -37.07
CA SER A 72 -0.62 -12.99 -36.14
C SER A 72 -1.34 -13.51 -34.90
N THR A 73 -0.97 -14.71 -34.45
CA THR A 73 -1.32 -15.22 -33.11
C THR A 73 -0.51 -14.52 -32.02
N ILE A 74 -1.02 -14.48 -30.78
CA ILE A 74 -0.27 -13.91 -29.62
C ILE A 74 1.14 -14.50 -29.49
N LYS A 75 1.32 -15.77 -29.86
CA LYS A 75 2.62 -16.45 -29.85
C LYS A 75 3.61 -15.81 -30.83
N GLU A 76 3.17 -15.47 -32.03
CA GLU A 76 3.99 -14.79 -33.05
C GLU A 76 4.33 -13.34 -32.66
N VAL A 77 3.49 -12.69 -31.84
CA VAL A 77 3.79 -11.38 -31.24
C VAL A 77 4.86 -11.49 -30.15
N ILE A 78 4.79 -12.53 -29.31
CA ILE A 78 5.78 -12.78 -28.26
C ILE A 78 7.14 -13.17 -28.87
N ASP A 79 7.14 -13.93 -29.96
CA ASP A 79 8.34 -14.42 -30.62
C ASP A 79 8.96 -13.40 -31.62
N PHE A 80 8.42 -12.18 -31.70
CA PHE A 80 8.94 -11.14 -32.60
C PHE A 80 10.23 -10.53 -32.06
N ASP A 81 11.35 -10.92 -32.66
CA ASP A 81 12.71 -10.52 -32.27
C ASP A 81 13.27 -9.41 -33.17
N SER A 82 12.46 -8.40 -33.48
CA SER A 82 12.88 -7.25 -34.29
C SER A 82 12.57 -5.96 -33.55
N ASP A 83 13.48 -5.00 -33.64
CA ASP A 83 13.25 -3.66 -33.10
C ASP A 83 12.05 -3.00 -33.77
N VAL A 84 11.26 -2.28 -32.96
CA VAL A 84 10.12 -1.47 -33.41
C VAL A 84 10.46 0.02 -33.47
N LEU A 85 11.62 0.41 -32.93
CA LEU A 85 12.15 1.76 -32.90
C LEU A 85 13.66 1.72 -33.14
N SER A 86 14.19 2.70 -33.85
CA SER A 86 15.61 2.96 -34.04
C SER A 86 16.33 3.18 -32.71
N PRO A 87 17.63 2.84 -32.60
CA PRO A 87 18.41 3.11 -31.38
C PRO A 87 18.39 4.59 -30.97
N TYR A 88 18.32 5.51 -31.94
CA TYR A 88 18.19 6.94 -31.66
C TYR A 88 16.90 7.25 -30.90
N THR A 89 15.75 6.80 -31.41
CA THR A 89 14.44 7.06 -30.82
C THR A 89 14.28 6.34 -29.47
N GLN A 90 14.76 5.09 -29.36
CA GLN A 90 14.81 4.37 -28.08
C GLN A 90 15.59 5.15 -27.02
N ASN A 91 16.78 5.66 -27.36
CA ASN A 91 17.59 6.46 -26.45
C ASN A 91 16.88 7.75 -26.03
N LYS A 92 16.23 8.46 -26.98
CA LYS A 92 15.45 9.67 -26.67
C LYS A 92 14.30 9.40 -25.73
N PHE A 93 13.59 8.28 -25.91
CA PHE A 93 12.53 7.84 -25.02
C PHE A 93 13.06 7.52 -23.63
N SER A 94 14.20 6.81 -23.54
CA SER A 94 14.85 6.49 -22.27
C SER A 94 15.30 7.76 -21.53
N GLU A 95 15.96 8.70 -22.21
CA GLU A 95 16.38 9.99 -21.66
C GLU A 95 15.18 10.79 -21.12
N ALA A 96 14.10 10.87 -21.90
CA ALA A 96 12.88 11.57 -21.50
C ALA A 96 12.21 10.91 -20.29
N TRP A 97 12.18 9.57 -20.23
CA TRP A 97 11.63 8.84 -19.10
C TRP A 97 12.44 9.04 -17.81
N GLU A 98 13.77 8.95 -17.89
CA GLU A 98 14.65 9.21 -16.75
C GLU A 98 14.51 10.65 -16.24
N GLN A 99 14.40 11.62 -17.14
CA GLN A 99 14.22 13.01 -16.78
C GLN A 99 12.86 13.24 -16.10
N ALA A 100 11.79 12.67 -16.65
CA ALA A 100 10.46 12.75 -16.06
C ALA A 100 10.41 12.16 -14.64
N GLN A 101 11.10 11.04 -14.39
CA GLN A 101 11.22 10.48 -13.04
C GLN A 101 11.93 11.42 -12.06
N LYS A 102 13.05 12.02 -12.48
CA LYS A 102 13.80 12.98 -11.64
C LYS A 102 12.95 14.20 -11.32
N GLU A 103 12.24 14.74 -12.30
CA GLU A 103 11.36 15.90 -12.13
C GLU A 103 10.14 15.58 -11.25
N ALA A 104 9.55 14.40 -11.39
CA ALA A 104 8.38 13.98 -10.62
C ALA A 104 8.59 14.03 -9.11
N ILE A 105 9.82 13.79 -8.63
CA ILE A 105 10.16 13.84 -7.20
C ILE A 105 9.91 15.23 -6.61
N THR A 106 10.22 16.28 -7.38
CA THR A 106 10.19 17.68 -6.92
C THR A 106 8.97 18.45 -7.42
N THR A 107 8.27 17.92 -8.41
CA THR A 107 7.09 18.53 -9.01
C THR A 107 5.93 18.60 -8.02
N LYS A 108 5.30 19.77 -7.94
CA LYS A 108 4.10 20.00 -7.12
C LYS A 108 2.84 19.68 -7.94
N TYR A 109 2.63 18.41 -8.24
CA TYR A 109 1.39 17.95 -8.87
C TYR A 109 0.41 17.49 -7.81
N LYS A 110 -0.88 17.83 -7.98
CA LYS A 110 -1.96 17.51 -7.05
C LYS A 110 -3.02 16.66 -7.73
N PHE A 111 -3.26 15.50 -7.16
CA PHE A 111 -4.30 14.57 -7.57
C PHE A 111 -5.63 14.92 -6.89
N SER A 112 -6.72 14.76 -7.63
CA SER A 112 -8.05 14.91 -7.05
C SER A 112 -8.37 13.74 -6.09
N PHE A 113 -9.32 13.94 -5.18
CA PHE A 113 -9.81 12.86 -4.31
C PHE A 113 -10.38 11.66 -5.08
N GLN A 114 -10.89 11.87 -6.29
CA GLN A 114 -11.42 10.81 -7.16
C GLN A 114 -10.38 10.18 -8.08
N HIS A 115 -9.12 10.63 -8.02
CA HIS A 115 -8.03 10.00 -8.75
C HIS A 115 -7.93 8.52 -8.38
N GLU A 116 -7.95 7.66 -9.39
CA GLU A 116 -7.79 6.22 -9.22
C GLU A 116 -6.30 5.87 -9.22
N VAL A 117 -5.86 5.24 -8.13
CA VAL A 117 -4.56 4.60 -8.02
C VAL A 117 -4.75 3.15 -8.44
N ASN A 118 -3.93 2.67 -9.38
CA ASN A 118 -4.08 1.34 -9.97
C ASN A 118 -2.76 0.69 -10.40
N GLY A 119 -1.60 1.30 -10.16
CA GLY A 119 -0.32 0.67 -10.44
C GLY A 119 0.09 -0.37 -9.39
N ILE A 120 1.23 -1.02 -9.66
CA ILE A 120 1.67 -2.21 -8.93
C ILE A 120 2.02 -1.91 -7.47
N GLU A 121 2.53 -0.71 -7.17
CA GLU A 121 2.95 -0.34 -5.82
C GLU A 121 1.75 -0.16 -4.88
N LEU A 122 0.53 0.03 -5.42
CA LEU A 122 -0.70 -0.04 -4.63
C LEU A 122 -0.87 -1.40 -3.93
N ILE A 123 -0.46 -2.49 -4.58
CA ILE A 123 -0.49 -3.84 -3.98
C ILE A 123 0.43 -3.87 -2.76
N GLY A 124 1.63 -3.31 -2.89
CA GLY A 124 2.58 -3.15 -1.80
C GLY A 124 1.98 -2.34 -0.65
N HIS A 125 1.38 -1.19 -0.94
CA HIS A 125 0.71 -0.36 0.06
C HIS A 125 -0.37 -1.11 0.84
N ILE A 126 -1.33 -1.71 0.13
CA ILE A 126 -2.48 -2.40 0.73
C ILE A 126 -2.03 -3.59 1.57
N THR A 127 -1.07 -4.36 1.07
CA THR A 127 -0.59 -5.57 1.75
C THR A 127 0.18 -5.21 3.02
N ASN A 128 1.09 -4.23 2.94
CA ASN A 128 1.87 -3.76 4.08
C ASN A 128 0.97 -3.10 5.14
N LEU A 129 -0.01 -2.28 4.74
CA LEU A 129 -0.92 -1.68 5.71
C LEU A 129 -1.79 -2.72 6.43
N ALA A 130 -2.23 -3.76 5.72
CA ALA A 130 -2.96 -4.87 6.35
C ALA A 130 -2.08 -5.63 7.36
N PHE A 131 -0.82 -5.93 7.02
CA PHE A 131 0.12 -6.58 7.93
C PHE A 131 0.50 -5.73 9.13
N PHE A 132 0.56 -4.41 8.97
CA PHE A 132 0.70 -3.48 10.09
C PHE A 132 -0.46 -3.63 11.10
N ILE A 133 -1.72 -3.58 10.62
CA ILE A 133 -2.90 -3.72 11.48
C ILE A 133 -2.95 -5.12 12.13
N GLU A 134 -2.58 -6.16 11.40
CA GLU A 134 -2.49 -7.52 11.92
C GLU A 134 -1.46 -7.63 13.06
N SER A 135 -0.26 -7.09 12.84
CA SER A 135 0.83 -7.08 13.83
C SER A 135 0.41 -6.35 15.10
N LEU A 136 -0.22 -5.18 14.97
CA LEU A 136 -0.73 -4.43 16.12
C LEU A 136 -1.89 -5.13 16.83
N SER A 137 -2.81 -5.74 16.09
CA SER A 137 -3.95 -6.45 16.70
C SER A 137 -3.48 -7.64 17.51
N ASN A 138 -2.50 -8.40 17.00
CA ASN A 138 -1.91 -9.53 17.71
C ASN A 138 -1.14 -9.06 18.95
N ARG A 139 -0.37 -7.98 18.83
CA ARG A 139 0.31 -7.34 19.96
C ARG A 139 -0.66 -6.89 21.04
N HIS A 140 -1.78 -6.27 20.65
CA HIS A 140 -2.79 -5.81 21.58
C HIS A 140 -3.43 -6.99 22.33
N LEU A 141 -3.80 -8.07 21.63
CA LEU A 141 -4.31 -9.29 22.29
C LEU A 141 -3.31 -9.87 23.30
N PHE A 142 -2.02 -9.82 22.97
CA PHE A 142 -0.96 -10.28 23.86
C PHE A 142 -0.92 -9.45 25.15
N ILE A 143 -1.08 -8.12 25.05
CA ILE A 143 -1.18 -7.24 26.23
C ILE A 143 -2.41 -7.60 27.06
N LEU A 144 -3.57 -7.82 26.43
CA LEU A 144 -4.79 -8.20 27.16
C LEU A 144 -4.61 -9.50 27.94
N LEU A 145 -3.88 -10.48 27.38
CA LEU A 145 -3.54 -11.71 28.09
C LEU A 145 -2.58 -11.41 29.25
N ALA A 146 -1.50 -10.68 29.00
CA ALA A 146 -0.47 -10.38 30.00
C ALA A 146 -1.01 -9.57 31.20
N THR A 147 -1.99 -8.69 30.94
CA THR A 147 -2.67 -7.87 31.96
C THR A 147 -3.86 -8.58 32.61
N ASN A 148 -4.09 -9.86 32.28
CA ASN A 148 -5.22 -10.67 32.76
C ASN A 148 -6.61 -10.07 32.43
N GLU A 149 -6.72 -9.21 31.42
CA GLU A 149 -8.01 -8.78 30.89
C GLU A 149 -8.74 -9.90 30.15
N ILE A 150 -7.99 -10.87 29.62
CA ILE A 150 -8.53 -12.11 29.04
C ILE A 150 -7.77 -13.33 29.59
N ASP A 151 -8.43 -14.48 29.62
CA ASP A 151 -7.82 -15.74 30.01
C ASP A 151 -7.16 -16.48 28.82
N ASN A 152 -6.31 -17.47 29.13
CA ASN A 152 -5.62 -18.29 28.14
C ASN A 152 -6.58 -18.97 27.14
N PRO A 153 -7.71 -19.59 27.56
CA PRO A 153 -8.70 -20.13 26.62
C PRO A 153 -9.22 -19.09 25.63
N THR A 154 -9.59 -17.90 26.09
CA THR A 154 -10.08 -16.79 25.25
C THR A 154 -9.02 -16.32 24.28
N TYR A 155 -7.77 -16.13 24.77
CA TYR A 155 -6.64 -15.76 23.91
C TYR A 155 -6.43 -16.79 22.79
N ASN A 156 -6.40 -18.10 23.11
CA ASN A 156 -6.16 -19.15 22.12
C ASN A 156 -7.23 -19.21 21.02
N VAL A 157 -8.48 -18.83 21.32
CA VAL A 157 -9.54 -18.68 20.33
C VAL A 157 -9.26 -17.46 19.46
N LEU A 158 -9.05 -16.29 20.07
CA LEU A 158 -8.85 -15.02 19.37
C LEU A 158 -7.57 -14.99 18.52
N ASP A 159 -6.49 -15.63 18.96
CA ASP A 159 -5.23 -15.71 18.22
C ASP A 159 -5.42 -16.33 16.82
N ARG A 160 -6.34 -17.30 16.70
CA ARG A 160 -6.69 -17.98 15.44
C ARG A 160 -7.76 -17.26 14.63
N GLU A 161 -8.43 -16.27 15.21
CA GLU A 161 -9.47 -15.51 14.54
C GLU A 161 -8.92 -14.58 13.47
N SER A 162 -9.79 -14.18 12.54
CA SER A 162 -9.47 -13.12 11.59
C SER A 162 -9.13 -11.80 12.31
N VAL A 163 -8.32 -10.93 11.70
CA VAL A 163 -7.99 -9.61 12.27
C VAL A 163 -9.25 -8.82 12.61
N MET A 164 -10.28 -8.90 11.76
CA MET A 164 -11.58 -8.27 12.04
C MET A 164 -12.26 -8.84 13.29
N GLY A 165 -12.17 -10.14 13.52
CA GLY A 165 -12.65 -10.79 14.74
C GLY A 165 -11.92 -10.28 15.99
N LYS A 166 -10.58 -10.19 15.90
CA LYS A 166 -9.72 -9.63 16.96
C LYS A 166 -10.12 -8.19 17.30
N LEU A 167 -10.19 -7.31 16.29
CA LEU A 167 -10.59 -5.90 16.47
C LEU A 167 -12.01 -5.76 17.02
N THR A 168 -12.95 -6.58 16.54
CA THR A 168 -14.35 -6.56 17.03
C THR A 168 -14.43 -6.93 18.50
N PHE A 169 -13.63 -7.90 18.94
CA PHE A 169 -13.53 -8.27 20.35
C PHE A 169 -12.91 -7.14 21.17
N SER A 170 -11.73 -6.64 20.78
CA SER A 170 -10.97 -5.62 21.51
C SER A 170 -11.70 -4.27 21.65
N PHE A 171 -12.57 -3.92 20.70
CA PHE A 171 -13.30 -2.65 20.68
C PHE A 171 -14.82 -2.80 20.79
N LYS A 172 -15.29 -3.90 21.39
CA LYS A 172 -16.73 -4.20 21.46
C LYS A 172 -17.56 -3.06 22.05
N THR A 173 -17.06 -2.39 23.09
CA THR A 173 -17.75 -1.28 23.74
C THR A 173 -17.75 -0.03 22.86
N GLU A 174 -16.58 0.33 22.32
CA GLU A 174 -16.38 1.49 21.47
C GLU A 174 -17.17 1.37 20.15
N LEU A 175 -17.32 0.16 19.61
CA LEU A 175 -18.16 -0.13 18.46
C LEU A 175 -19.65 0.08 18.76
N LYS A 176 -20.12 -0.41 19.91
CA LYS A 176 -21.52 -0.21 20.35
C LYS A 176 -21.84 1.27 20.58
N GLU A 177 -20.87 2.01 21.09
CA GLU A 177 -20.97 3.45 21.33
C GLU A 177 -20.67 4.30 20.08
N ASN A 178 -20.37 3.66 18.95
CA ASN A 178 -20.05 4.30 17.67
C ASN A 178 -18.84 5.25 17.76
N LYS A 179 -17.93 5.01 18.71
CA LYS A 179 -16.67 5.73 18.92
C LYS A 179 -15.59 5.32 17.92
N VAL A 180 -15.72 4.14 17.33
CA VAL A 180 -14.83 3.63 16.29
C VAL A 180 -15.66 2.90 15.22
N LYS A 181 -15.17 2.93 13.98
CA LYS A 181 -15.73 2.16 12.87
C LYS A 181 -14.62 1.28 12.28
N LEU A 182 -15.02 0.13 11.76
CA LEU A 182 -14.10 -0.83 11.14
C LEU A 182 -14.46 -1.12 9.67
N GLY A 183 -15.32 -0.29 9.07
CA GLY A 183 -15.84 -0.54 7.72
C GLY A 183 -14.77 -0.38 6.64
N LYS A 184 -13.92 0.65 6.76
CA LYS A 184 -12.80 0.90 5.85
C LYS A 184 -11.64 -0.06 6.12
N ILE A 185 -11.40 -0.44 7.37
CA ILE A 185 -10.43 -1.50 7.70
C ILE A 185 -10.88 -2.84 7.11
N SER A 186 -12.18 -3.19 7.22
CA SER A 186 -12.72 -4.39 6.55
C SER A 186 -12.54 -4.32 5.03
N HIS A 187 -12.75 -3.14 4.44
CA HIS A 187 -12.49 -2.92 3.02
C HIS A 187 -11.00 -3.12 2.66
N LEU A 188 -10.06 -2.63 3.47
CA LEU A 188 -8.63 -2.88 3.32
C LEU A 188 -8.31 -4.38 3.27
N PHE A 189 -8.86 -5.19 4.19
CA PHE A 189 -8.64 -6.64 4.18
C PHE A 189 -9.27 -7.33 2.96
N SER A 190 -10.40 -6.82 2.45
CA SER A 190 -10.98 -7.27 1.17
C SER A 190 -10.03 -6.99 0.00
N LEU A 191 -9.42 -5.80 -0.05
CA LEU A 191 -8.41 -5.46 -1.04
C LEU A 191 -7.17 -6.36 -0.89
N ARG A 192 -6.64 -6.53 0.32
CA ARG A 192 -5.49 -7.42 0.57
C ARG A 192 -5.75 -8.84 0.08
N ASN A 193 -6.96 -9.38 0.27
CA ASN A 193 -7.29 -10.72 -0.25
C ASN A 193 -7.28 -10.76 -1.79
N LYS A 194 -7.72 -9.70 -2.47
CA LYS A 194 -7.59 -9.60 -3.95
C LYS A 194 -6.13 -9.50 -4.39
N ALA A 195 -5.30 -8.78 -3.64
CA ALA A 195 -3.86 -8.64 -3.87
C ALA A 195 -3.13 -9.98 -3.71
N VAL A 196 -3.43 -10.75 -2.67
CA VAL A 196 -2.80 -12.07 -2.42
C VAL A 196 -3.24 -13.10 -3.47
N HIS A 197 -4.50 -13.05 -3.90
CA HIS A 197 -5.01 -13.90 -4.98
C HIS A 197 -5.03 -13.14 -6.31
N PHE A 198 -3.85 -12.75 -6.79
CA PHE A 198 -3.71 -11.89 -7.97
C PHE A 198 -4.03 -12.62 -9.29
N THR A 199 -5.33 -12.78 -9.55
CA THR A 199 -5.86 -13.35 -10.80
C THR A 199 -5.96 -12.29 -11.90
N ALA A 200 -6.13 -12.70 -13.17
CA ALA A 200 -6.33 -11.76 -14.29
C ALA A 200 -7.51 -10.79 -14.07
N LYS A 201 -8.59 -11.26 -13.42
CA LYS A 201 -9.71 -10.41 -13.02
C LYS A 201 -9.29 -9.36 -12.00
N ASN A 202 -8.47 -9.73 -11.02
CA ASN A 202 -8.00 -8.79 -10.00
C ASN A 202 -6.98 -7.81 -10.60
N ALA A 203 -6.08 -8.26 -11.47
CA ALA A 203 -5.10 -7.39 -12.12
C ALA A 203 -5.74 -6.20 -12.86
N THR A 204 -6.92 -6.39 -13.46
CA THR A 204 -7.64 -5.33 -14.18
C THR A 204 -8.57 -4.47 -13.30
N ASN A 205 -8.91 -4.95 -12.09
CA ASN A 205 -9.89 -4.30 -11.21
C ASN A 205 -9.29 -3.86 -9.86
N PHE A 206 -7.99 -4.03 -9.66
CA PHE A 206 -7.31 -3.64 -8.43
C PHE A 206 -6.97 -2.16 -8.47
N LYS A 207 -7.94 -1.36 -8.02
CA LYS A 207 -7.83 0.10 -7.98
C LYS A 207 -8.54 0.65 -6.76
N VAL A 208 -8.07 1.79 -6.27
CA VAL A 208 -8.69 2.55 -5.19
C VAL A 208 -8.61 4.03 -5.50
N THR A 209 -9.57 4.82 -5.01
CA THR A 209 -9.46 6.27 -5.08
C THR A 209 -8.60 6.82 -3.95
N VAL A 210 -8.01 8.00 -4.14
CA VAL A 210 -7.32 8.74 -3.08
C VAL A 210 -8.25 8.94 -1.86
N GLU A 211 -9.53 9.25 -2.08
CA GLU A 211 -10.52 9.37 -1.01
C GLU A 211 -10.67 8.08 -0.20
N GLN A 212 -10.72 6.92 -0.87
CA GLN A 212 -10.81 5.62 -0.21
C GLN A 212 -9.58 5.32 0.64
N LEU A 213 -8.37 5.62 0.13
CA LEU A 213 -7.12 5.47 0.89
C LEU A 213 -7.13 6.33 2.15
N LEU A 214 -7.46 7.62 2.03
CA LEU A 214 -7.54 8.53 3.17
C LEU A 214 -8.57 8.08 4.21
N ALA A 215 -9.71 7.53 3.76
CA ALA A 215 -10.72 6.98 4.65
C ALA A 215 -10.23 5.73 5.40
N ILE A 216 -9.49 4.84 4.72
CA ILE A 216 -8.83 3.69 5.37
C ILE A 216 -7.86 4.18 6.43
N TRP A 217 -6.94 5.10 6.08
CA TRP A 217 -5.93 5.59 7.01
C TRP A 217 -6.53 6.29 8.23
N LYS A 218 -7.63 7.02 8.03
CA LYS A 218 -8.36 7.65 9.14
C LYS A 218 -8.92 6.62 10.12
N GLU A 219 -9.60 5.57 9.66
CA GLU A 219 -10.09 4.53 10.58
C GLU A 219 -8.93 3.76 11.23
N THR A 220 -7.83 3.52 10.49
CA THR A 220 -6.62 2.90 11.06
C THR A 220 -6.01 3.76 12.17
N GLU A 221 -5.90 5.08 11.95
CA GLU A 221 -5.45 6.04 12.96
C GLU A 221 -6.32 5.98 14.22
N GLU A 222 -7.65 6.00 14.08
CA GLU A 222 -8.61 5.93 15.20
C GLU A 222 -8.42 4.65 16.01
N VAL A 223 -8.27 3.50 15.35
CA VAL A 223 -7.98 2.21 16.02
C VAL A 223 -6.64 2.26 16.76
N CYS A 224 -5.58 2.76 16.14
CA CYS A 224 -4.27 2.86 16.78
C CYS A 224 -4.29 3.78 18.01
N GLN A 225 -5.03 4.89 17.96
CA GLN A 225 -5.19 5.78 19.11
C GLN A 225 -5.93 5.10 20.27
N LEU A 226 -6.93 4.27 19.96
CA LEU A 226 -7.66 3.50 20.98
C LEU A 226 -6.79 2.40 21.60
N MET A 227 -6.02 1.67 20.79
CA MET A 227 -5.03 0.71 21.29
C MET A 227 -4.06 1.39 22.23
N PHE A 228 -3.43 2.48 21.79
CA PHE A 228 -2.45 3.21 22.59
C PHE A 228 -3.01 3.70 23.94
N LYS A 229 -4.27 4.17 23.96
CA LYS A 229 -4.95 4.58 25.20
C LYS A 229 -5.21 3.41 26.15
N LYS A 230 -5.62 2.25 25.64
CA LYS A 230 -5.89 1.06 26.45
C LYS A 230 -4.61 0.41 26.98
N GLU A 231 -3.55 0.42 26.18
CA GLU A 231 -2.28 -0.22 26.53
C GLU A 231 -1.48 0.58 27.56
N GLU A 232 -1.69 1.89 27.66
CA GLU A 232 -0.99 2.83 28.55
C GLU A 232 0.56 2.81 28.41
N LEU A 233 1.07 2.25 27.31
CA LEU A 233 2.50 2.04 27.06
C LEU A 233 3.20 3.35 26.64
N LYS A 234 3.53 4.18 27.63
CA LYS A 234 4.17 5.50 27.42
C LYS A 234 5.54 5.47 26.75
N SER A 235 6.26 4.34 26.81
CA SER A 235 7.58 4.17 26.17
C SER A 235 7.50 3.79 24.69
N GLU A 236 6.30 3.46 24.20
CA GLU A 236 6.08 2.95 22.86
C GLU A 236 5.59 4.06 21.92
N PRO A 237 5.90 3.97 20.61
CA PRO A 237 5.43 4.94 19.65
C PRO A 237 3.90 4.94 19.57
N ASN A 238 3.30 6.13 19.63
CA ASN A 238 1.89 6.30 19.30
C ASN A 238 1.71 6.19 17.78
N PHE A 239 1.37 5.00 17.30
CA PHE A 239 1.17 4.75 15.87
C PHE A 239 0.05 5.60 15.27
N GLY A 240 -0.95 6.03 16.05
CA GLY A 240 -1.98 6.95 15.59
C GLY A 240 -1.40 8.30 15.18
N GLU A 241 -0.50 8.86 15.98
CA GLU A 241 0.20 10.11 15.64
C GLU A 241 1.10 9.95 14.41
N ILE A 242 1.78 8.81 14.27
CA ILE A 242 2.64 8.52 13.11
C ILE A 242 1.80 8.45 11.83
N ILE A 243 0.67 7.74 11.85
CA ILE A 243 -0.24 7.67 10.70
C ILE A 243 -0.78 9.06 10.34
N SER A 244 -1.16 9.85 11.35
CA SER A 244 -1.62 11.22 11.12
C SER A 244 -0.55 12.07 10.42
N ALA A 245 0.70 12.00 10.87
CA ALA A 245 1.80 12.72 10.25
C ALA A 245 2.04 12.27 8.80
N LEU A 246 2.12 10.96 8.56
CA LEU A 246 2.31 10.39 7.23
C LEU A 246 1.17 10.75 6.26
N LYS A 247 -0.08 10.73 6.75
CA LYS A 247 -1.26 11.14 5.99
C LYS A 247 -1.22 12.62 5.63
N GLU A 248 -0.85 13.50 6.55
CA GLU A 248 -0.74 14.93 6.26
C GLU A 248 0.42 15.23 5.32
N ASP A 249 1.55 14.52 5.42
CA ASP A 249 2.65 14.62 4.46
C ASP A 249 2.21 14.15 3.07
N PHE A 250 1.50 13.03 2.99
CA PHE A 250 0.93 12.52 1.73
C PHE A 250 -0.02 13.55 1.11
N LYS A 251 -0.97 14.10 1.88
CA LYS A 251 -1.89 15.14 1.40
C LYS A 251 -1.09 16.36 0.95
N LYS A 252 -0.24 16.92 1.80
CA LYS A 252 0.58 18.09 1.47
C LYS A 252 1.41 17.90 0.21
N ARG A 253 1.87 16.69 -0.09
CA ARG A 253 2.62 16.39 -1.31
C ARG A 253 1.72 16.16 -2.51
N PHE A 254 0.71 15.30 -2.40
CA PHE A 254 0.03 14.71 -3.56
C PHE A 254 -1.45 15.11 -3.71
N VAL A 255 -2.10 15.71 -2.72
CA VAL A 255 -3.54 16.07 -2.76
C VAL A 255 -3.74 17.56 -2.50
#